data_AF-R7HKY3-F1
#
_entry.id   AF-R7HKY3-F1
#
_cell.length_a   1.000
_cell.length_b   1.000
_cell.length_c   1.000
_cell.angle_alpha   90.00
_cell.angle_beta   90.00
_cell.angle_gamma   90.00
#
_symmetry.space_group_name_H-M   'P 1'
#
loop_
_entity.id
_entity.type
_entity.pdbx_description
1 polymer ?
#
loop_
_entity_poly.entity_id
_entity_poly.type
_entity_poly.pdbx_seq_one_letter_code
_entity_poly.pdbx_strand_id
1 'polypeptide(L)'
;MNYVYHGSSIPNLEVIKKHKSTHMKEWVYACHSKIIATIFLSKQGSDLFYSLSGDGKNYPVELVERKPGMFKKIFNCSGYIYKLDASNFKENQTGWSAEVVSDTDEKVISSEYIDNVYDELIKLDKEGLIKLYLYPNRPDYVPIDNSDLIPKVLRWYKNGFNINNFYNIYPELKDKFIEELEKANEN
;
A
#
# COMPACT_ATOMS: atom_id res chain seq x y z
N MET A 1 23.07 13.19 1.10
CA MET A 1 21.78 13.66 1.63
C MET A 1 20.73 12.67 1.15
N ASN A 2 20.14 11.91 2.07
CA ASN A 2 19.16 10.87 1.73
C ASN A 2 17.76 11.45 1.88
N TYR A 3 16.85 11.05 1.00
CA TYR A 3 15.48 11.55 0.95
C TYR A 3 14.47 10.44 1.14
N VAL A 4 13.30 10.80 1.66
CA VAL A 4 12.13 9.93 1.77
C VAL A 4 10.91 10.65 1.21
N TYR A 5 9.86 9.90 0.92
CA TYR A 5 8.71 10.38 0.14
C TYR A 5 7.39 10.14 0.87
N HIS A 6 6.52 11.14 0.89
CA HIS A 6 5.19 11.07 1.49
C HIS A 6 4.13 11.41 0.43
N GLY A 7 3.16 10.51 0.22
CA GLY A 7 2.01 10.76 -0.64
C GLY A 7 0.87 11.43 0.10
N SER A 8 0.32 12.53 -0.42
CA SER A 8 -0.88 13.17 0.12
C SER A 8 -1.70 13.85 -0.97
N SER A 9 -3.03 13.84 -0.83
CA SER A 9 -3.93 14.57 -1.73
C SER A 9 -4.02 16.07 -1.41
N ILE A 10 -3.45 16.52 -0.30
CA ILE A 10 -3.50 17.92 0.12
C ILE A 10 -2.40 18.69 -0.62
N PRO A 11 -2.70 19.79 -1.34
CA PRO A 11 -1.71 20.59 -2.05
C PRO A 11 -0.90 21.50 -1.12
N ASN A 12 0.26 21.93 -1.60
CA ASN A 12 1.07 23.02 -1.01
C ASN A 12 1.40 22.85 0.48
N LEU A 13 1.61 21.62 0.95
CA LEU A 13 2.08 21.40 2.32
C LEU A 13 3.52 21.88 2.46
N GLU A 14 3.78 22.73 3.44
CA GLU A 14 5.13 23.13 3.85
C GLU A 14 5.68 22.21 4.95
N VAL A 15 4.77 21.58 5.70
CA VAL A 15 5.08 20.68 6.82
C VAL A 15 4.12 19.50 6.78
N ILE A 16 4.67 18.29 6.91
CA ILE A 16 3.89 17.08 7.16
C ILE A 16 3.75 16.91 8.66
N LYS A 17 2.51 16.97 9.15
CA LYS A 17 2.19 16.82 10.57
C LYS A 17 2.21 15.35 10.96
N LYS A 18 2.70 15.05 12.16
CA LYS A 18 2.55 13.71 12.73
C LYS A 18 1.07 13.45 13.02
N HIS A 19 0.61 12.24 12.73
CA HIS A 19 -0.76 11.83 12.98
C HIS A 19 -0.80 10.45 13.65
N LYS A 20 -1.81 10.25 14.50
CA LYS A 20 -2.09 8.94 15.08
C LYS A 20 -2.68 8.04 14.01
N SER A 21 -1.97 6.97 13.67
CA SER A 21 -2.42 5.95 12.70
C SER A 21 -2.72 4.62 13.40
N THR A 22 -2.77 3.53 12.64
CA THR A 22 -3.06 2.15 13.08
C THR A 22 -2.13 1.65 14.19
N HIS A 23 -0.88 2.12 14.24
CA HIS A 23 0.07 1.80 15.30
C HIS A 23 -0.18 2.55 16.62
N MET A 24 -1.23 3.36 16.70
CA MET A 24 -1.63 4.16 17.87
C MET A 24 -0.57 5.16 18.35
N LYS A 25 0.50 5.35 17.56
CA LYS A 25 1.57 6.32 17.76
C LYS A 25 1.41 7.48 16.77
N GLU A 26 1.79 8.67 17.22
CA GLU A 26 1.81 9.87 16.38
C GLU A 26 3.10 9.91 15.57
N TRP A 27 2.98 9.62 14.27
CA TRP A 27 4.12 9.59 13.37
C TRP A 27 3.83 10.33 12.06
N VAL A 28 4.89 10.87 11.46
CA VAL A 28 4.94 11.12 10.02
C VAL A 28 5.38 9.84 9.34
N TYR A 29 4.59 9.34 8.40
CA TYR A 29 4.92 8.16 7.60
C TYR A 29 5.51 8.59 6.26
N ALA A 30 6.61 7.96 5.85
CA ALA A 30 7.19 8.14 4.53
C ALA A 30 7.72 6.80 4.00
N CYS A 31 8.10 6.78 2.73
CA CYS A 31 8.67 5.64 2.05
C CYS A 31 10.05 5.97 1.50
N HIS A 32 10.96 4.99 1.46
CA HIS A 32 12.22 5.16 0.72
C HIS A 32 11.99 5.34 -0.78
N SER A 33 11.00 4.64 -1.32
CA SER A 33 10.65 4.67 -2.73
C SER A 33 9.57 5.70 -3.03
N LYS A 34 9.85 6.57 -4.00
CA LYS A 34 8.84 7.48 -4.58
C LYS A 34 7.66 6.69 -5.15
N ILE A 35 7.93 5.53 -5.75
CA ILE A 35 6.91 4.68 -6.38
C ILE A 35 5.91 4.18 -5.33
N ILE A 36 6.39 3.74 -4.17
CA ILE A 36 5.51 3.29 -3.08
C ILE A 36 4.68 4.46 -2.53
N ALA A 37 5.30 5.64 -2.37
CA ALA A 37 4.55 6.84 -1.99
C ALA A 37 3.45 7.20 -3.01
N THR A 38 3.70 7.01 -4.32
CA THR A 38 2.70 7.16 -5.38
C THR A 38 1.56 6.16 -5.27
N ILE A 39 1.85 4.88 -5.00
CA ILE A 39 0.82 3.84 -4.77
C ILE A 39 -0.07 4.24 -3.58
N PHE A 40 0.54 4.77 -2.52
CA PHE A 40 -0.16 5.18 -1.30
C PHE A 40 -0.98 6.47 -1.42
N LEU A 41 -0.99 7.14 -2.58
CA LEU A 41 -1.96 8.20 -2.86
C LEU A 41 -3.40 7.65 -2.93
N SER A 42 -3.58 6.36 -3.26
CA SER A 42 -4.90 5.75 -3.23
C SER A 42 -5.42 5.61 -1.80
N LYS A 43 -6.65 6.09 -1.57
CA LYS A 43 -7.37 5.85 -0.31
C LYS A 43 -7.80 4.40 -0.12
N GLN A 44 -7.69 3.57 -1.16
CA GLN A 44 -8.01 2.14 -1.14
C GLN A 44 -6.72 1.30 -1.05
N GLY A 45 -5.81 1.71 -0.15
CA GLY A 45 -4.57 0.99 0.13
C GLY A 45 -4.78 -0.21 1.05
N SER A 46 -4.97 -1.40 0.49
CA SER A 46 -5.12 -2.65 1.26
C SER A 46 -4.77 -3.85 0.40
N ASP A 47 -4.28 -4.93 1.03
CA ASP A 47 -4.06 -6.20 0.33
C ASP A 47 -5.35 -6.73 -0.32
N LEU A 48 -6.53 -6.28 0.09
CA LEU A 48 -7.80 -6.61 -0.57
C LEU A 48 -7.90 -6.09 -2.01
N PHE A 49 -7.13 -5.07 -2.39
CA PHE A 49 -7.21 -4.48 -3.72
C PHE A 49 -6.00 -4.81 -4.61
N TYR A 50 -4.86 -5.10 -4.00
CA TYR A 50 -3.63 -5.40 -4.71
C TYR A 50 -2.70 -6.29 -3.88
N SER A 51 -1.71 -6.90 -4.52
CA SER A 51 -0.54 -7.41 -3.81
C SER A 51 0.62 -6.44 -4.04
N LEU A 52 1.24 -5.96 -2.97
CA LEU A 52 2.38 -5.06 -3.02
C LEU A 52 3.55 -5.69 -2.28
N SER A 53 4.69 -5.81 -2.97
CA SER A 53 5.94 -6.31 -2.39
C SER A 53 7.14 -5.52 -2.91
N GLY A 54 8.32 -5.84 -2.37
CA GLY A 54 9.54 -5.07 -2.60
C GLY A 54 9.62 -3.81 -1.75
N ASP A 55 10.83 -3.32 -1.49
CA ASP A 55 11.05 -2.12 -0.67
C ASP A 55 11.52 -0.92 -1.52
N GLY A 56 11.73 -1.13 -2.82
CA GLY A 56 12.26 -0.13 -3.75
C GLY A 56 13.68 0.32 -3.43
N LYS A 57 14.39 -0.39 -2.53
CA LYS A 57 15.77 -0.13 -2.10
C LYS A 57 16.65 -1.34 -2.40
N ASN A 58 16.31 -2.49 -1.85
CA ASN A 58 17.00 -3.77 -2.04
C ASN A 58 16.25 -4.67 -3.03
N TYR A 59 14.92 -4.54 -3.08
CA TYR A 59 14.05 -5.33 -3.95
C TYR A 59 13.17 -4.41 -4.80
N PRO A 60 13.00 -4.71 -6.10
CA PRO A 60 12.14 -3.91 -6.97
C PRO A 60 10.70 -3.92 -6.44
N VAL A 61 10.00 -2.80 -6.60
CA VAL A 61 8.59 -2.73 -6.25
C VAL A 61 7.81 -3.62 -7.21
N GLU A 62 7.02 -4.54 -6.68
CA GLU A 62 6.11 -5.39 -7.46
C GLU A 62 4.67 -5.11 -7.02
N LEU A 63 3.83 -4.76 -7.99
CA LEU A 63 2.44 -4.40 -7.74
C LEU A 63 1.53 -5.24 -8.65
N VAL A 64 0.67 -6.06 -8.03
CA VAL A 64 -0.15 -7.07 -8.72
C VAL A 64 -1.63 -6.79 -8.58
N GLU A 65 -2.32 -6.75 -9.73
CA GLU A 65 -3.76 -6.52 -9.81
C GLU A 65 -4.54 -7.80 -9.51
N ARG A 66 -5.37 -7.78 -8.46
CA ARG A 66 -6.09 -8.98 -8.00
C ARG A 66 -7.29 -9.35 -8.85
N LYS A 67 -8.05 -8.35 -9.33
CA LYS A 67 -9.26 -8.53 -10.16
C LYS A 67 -9.22 -7.59 -11.39
N PRO A 68 -9.84 -7.97 -12.52
CA PRO A 68 -9.84 -7.14 -13.72
C PRO A 68 -10.34 -5.71 -13.45
N GLY A 69 -9.56 -4.70 -13.86
CA GLY A 69 -9.94 -3.29 -13.78
C GLY A 69 -9.92 -2.69 -12.37
N MET A 70 -9.43 -3.43 -11.38
CA MET A 70 -9.30 -2.97 -10.00
C MET A 70 -8.31 -1.81 -9.88
N PHE A 71 -7.20 -1.83 -10.62
CA PHE A 71 -6.22 -0.74 -10.61
C PHE A 71 -6.80 0.54 -11.20
N LYS A 72 -7.50 0.45 -12.33
CA LYS A 72 -8.21 1.59 -12.91
C LYS A 72 -9.22 2.19 -11.93
N LYS A 73 -9.86 1.37 -11.08
CA LYS A 73 -10.81 1.86 -10.09
C LYS A 73 -10.13 2.57 -8.91
N ILE A 74 -9.11 1.94 -8.31
CA ILE A 74 -8.53 2.41 -7.05
C ILE A 74 -7.45 3.48 -7.25
N PHE A 75 -6.78 3.48 -8.41
CA PHE A 75 -5.73 4.44 -8.76
C PHE A 75 -6.21 5.53 -9.71
N ASN A 76 -7.52 5.64 -9.97
CA ASN A 76 -8.10 6.82 -10.62
C ASN A 76 -8.22 7.97 -9.61
N CYS A 77 -7.07 8.47 -9.18
CA CYS A 77 -6.92 9.58 -8.25
C CYS A 77 -5.65 10.35 -8.58
N SER A 78 -5.57 11.57 -8.07
CA SER A 78 -4.42 12.45 -8.18
C SER A 78 -3.88 12.82 -6.80
N GLY A 79 -2.69 13.40 -6.74
CA GLY A 79 -2.14 13.90 -5.49
C GLY A 79 -0.70 14.38 -5.62
N TYR A 80 -0.07 14.59 -4.48
CA TYR A 80 1.27 15.16 -4.37
C TYR A 80 2.20 14.19 -3.68
N ILE A 81 3.39 14.05 -4.25
CA ILE A 81 4.51 13.42 -3.57
C ILE A 81 5.38 14.50 -2.96
N TYR A 82 5.49 14.46 -1.64
CA TYR A 82 6.33 15.34 -0.86
C TYR A 82 7.68 14.68 -0.59
N LYS A 83 8.75 15.38 -0.94
CA LYS A 83 10.13 14.99 -0.67
C LYS A 83 10.57 15.57 0.67
N LEU A 84 11.04 14.72 1.57
CA LEU A 84 11.45 15.07 2.93
C LEU A 84 12.91 14.70 3.17
N ASP A 85 13.54 15.35 4.15
CA ASP A 85 14.87 14.96 4.62
C ASP A 85 14.78 13.66 5.44
N ALA A 86 15.67 12.71 5.19
CA ALA A 86 15.60 11.41 5.85
C ALA A 86 16.19 11.38 7.27
N SER A 87 16.84 12.45 7.75
CA SER A 87 17.68 12.39 8.96
C SER A 87 16.92 12.06 10.24
N ASN A 88 15.64 12.43 10.34
CA ASN A 88 14.80 12.14 11.51
C ASN A 88 14.02 10.82 11.38
N PHE A 89 14.05 10.19 10.21
CA PHE A 89 13.26 9.00 9.92
C PHE A 89 13.93 7.73 10.43
N LYS A 90 13.15 6.90 11.11
CA LYS A 90 13.56 5.63 11.72
C LYS A 90 13.03 4.47 10.89
N GLU A 91 13.94 3.57 10.51
CA GLU A 91 13.60 2.29 9.88
C GLU A 91 13.08 1.29 10.93
N ASN A 92 12.44 0.21 10.46
CA ASN A 92 12.01 -0.94 11.26
C ASN A 92 11.04 -0.60 12.41
N GLN A 93 10.28 0.49 12.28
CA GLN A 93 9.22 0.85 13.23
C GLN A 93 7.86 0.28 12.85
N THR A 94 7.67 -0.05 11.58
CA THR A 94 6.47 -0.73 11.07
C THR A 94 6.80 -2.18 10.71
N GLY A 95 5.80 -2.94 10.26
CA GLY A 95 5.98 -4.32 9.81
C GLY A 95 6.64 -4.45 8.42
N TRP A 96 6.98 -3.35 7.74
CA TRP A 96 7.46 -3.38 6.36
C TRP A 96 8.65 -2.45 6.14
N SER A 97 9.75 -2.97 5.59
CA SER A 97 11.02 -2.25 5.39
C SER A 97 10.95 -1.08 4.39
N ALA A 98 9.89 -1.00 3.60
CA ALA A 98 9.65 0.13 2.70
C ALA A 98 9.29 1.42 3.45
N GLU A 99 8.69 1.27 4.64
CA GLU A 99 8.15 2.37 5.43
C GLU A 99 9.15 2.82 6.48
N VAL A 100 9.19 4.14 6.65
CA VAL A 100 9.95 4.80 7.71
C VAL A 100 9.07 5.82 8.39
N VAL A 101 9.38 6.09 9.66
CA VAL A 101 8.57 7.01 10.47
C VAL A 101 9.42 8.05 11.18
N SER A 102 8.88 9.26 11.33
CA SER A 102 9.41 10.30 12.20
C SER A 102 8.44 10.57 13.34
N ASP A 103 8.96 10.79 14.55
CA ASP A 103 8.20 11.22 15.73
C ASP A 103 8.09 12.75 15.85
N THR A 104 8.65 13.48 14.88
CA THR A 104 8.53 14.92 14.72
C THR A 104 7.73 15.28 13.46
N ASP A 105 7.22 16.52 13.44
CA ASP A 105 6.71 17.11 12.19
C ASP A 105 7.88 17.34 11.23
N GLU A 106 7.66 17.12 9.94
CA GLU A 106 8.74 17.16 8.93
C GLU A 106 8.51 18.25 7.91
N LYS A 107 9.58 19.03 7.64
CA LYS A 107 9.53 20.09 6.63
C LYS A 107 9.58 19.49 5.23
N VAL A 108 8.75 20.03 4.35
CA VAL A 108 8.75 19.69 2.94
C VAL A 108 9.92 20.40 2.24
N ILE A 109 10.72 19.64 1.50
CA ILE A 109 11.80 20.18 0.66
C ILE A 109 11.26 20.59 -0.71
N SER A 110 10.42 19.74 -1.29
CA SER A 110 9.79 19.96 -2.60
C SER A 110 8.58 19.04 -2.74
N SER A 111 7.73 19.34 -3.71
CA SER A 111 6.61 18.47 -4.07
C SER A 111 6.50 18.28 -5.58
N GLU A 112 5.92 17.15 -5.98
CA GLU A 112 5.62 16.80 -7.37
C GLU A 112 4.14 16.39 -7.43
N TYR A 113 3.40 16.94 -8.40
CA TYR A 113 2.00 16.58 -8.61
C TYR A 113 1.90 15.39 -9.56
N ILE A 114 1.12 14.40 -9.16
CA ILE A 114 0.75 13.22 -9.94
C ILE A 114 -0.71 13.39 -10.35
N ASP A 115 -0.95 13.61 -11.64
CA ASP A 115 -2.29 13.89 -12.16
C ASP A 115 -3.20 12.65 -12.16
N ASN A 116 -2.65 11.49 -12.48
CA ASN A 116 -3.36 10.22 -12.37
C ASN A 116 -2.40 9.11 -11.95
N VAL A 117 -2.69 8.47 -10.81
CA VAL A 117 -1.84 7.41 -10.25
C VAL A 117 -1.80 6.20 -11.16
N TYR A 118 -2.92 5.80 -11.78
CA TYR A 118 -2.95 4.65 -12.69
C TYR A 118 -2.03 4.90 -13.91
N ASP A 119 -2.14 6.05 -14.55
CA ASP A 119 -1.32 6.38 -15.72
C ASP A 119 0.17 6.50 -15.36
N GLU A 120 0.49 7.08 -14.19
CA GLU A 120 1.87 7.17 -13.71
C GLU A 120 2.44 5.77 -13.43
N LEU A 121 1.67 4.84 -12.84
CA LEU A 121 2.13 3.47 -12.62
C LEU A 121 2.40 2.73 -13.94
N ILE A 122 1.57 2.93 -14.96
CA ILE A 122 1.79 2.35 -16.31
C ILE A 122 3.05 2.94 -16.95
N LYS A 123 3.28 4.24 -16.77
CA LYS A 123 4.51 4.90 -17.26
C LYS A 123 5.75 4.34 -16.57
N LEU A 124 5.74 4.24 -15.24
CA LEU A 124 6.84 3.71 -14.45
C LEU A 124 7.17 2.25 -14.82
N ASP A 125 6.17 1.44 -15.15
CA ASP A 125 6.35 0.05 -15.61
C ASP A 125 7.05 -0.01 -16.98
N LYS A 126 6.61 0.83 -17.93
CA LYS A 126 7.26 0.97 -19.24
C LYS A 126 8.71 1.43 -19.15
N GLU A 127 9.02 2.23 -18.13
CA GLU A 127 10.38 2.69 -17.82
C GLU A 127 11.21 1.63 -17.06
N GLY A 128 10.61 0.50 -16.67
CA GLY A 128 11.28 -0.57 -15.94
C GLY A 128 11.57 -0.25 -14.47
N LEU A 129 10.88 0.74 -13.90
CA LEU A 129 11.10 1.22 -12.53
C LEU A 129 10.24 0.48 -11.49
N ILE A 130 9.14 -0.13 -11.93
CA ILE A 130 8.26 -0.99 -11.15
C ILE A 130 7.97 -2.25 -11.99
N LYS A 131 7.69 -3.38 -11.34
CA LYS A 131 7.05 -4.51 -12.00
C LYS A 131 5.55 -4.44 -11.77
N LEU A 132 4.81 -3.97 -12.77
CA LEU A 132 3.36 -3.85 -12.70
C LEU A 132 2.71 -5.05 -13.39
N TYR A 133 1.96 -5.84 -12.62
CA TYR A 133 1.24 -6.99 -13.15
C TYR A 133 -0.24 -6.68 -13.24
N LEU A 134 -0.70 -6.30 -14.43
CA LEU A 134 -2.12 -6.11 -14.73
C LEU A 134 -2.82 -7.47 -14.88
N TYR A 135 -4.06 -7.57 -14.42
CA TYR A 135 -4.82 -8.82 -14.49
C TYR A 135 -4.95 -9.29 -15.96
N PRO A 136 -4.76 -10.60 -16.26
CA PRO A 136 -4.55 -11.70 -15.31
C PRO A 136 -3.09 -11.97 -14.95
N ASN A 137 -2.13 -11.26 -15.55
CA ASN A 137 -0.70 -11.46 -15.34
C ASN A 137 -0.33 -11.30 -13.86
N ARG A 138 0.55 -12.17 -13.37
CA ARG A 138 1.01 -12.19 -11.98
C ARG A 138 2.24 -13.08 -11.85
N PRO A 139 3.05 -12.90 -10.80
CA PRO A 139 4.09 -13.85 -10.44
C PRO A 139 3.47 -15.12 -9.82
N ASP A 140 4.17 -16.25 -9.92
CA ASP A 140 3.68 -17.59 -9.51
C ASP A 140 3.30 -17.68 -8.02
N TYR A 141 3.88 -16.82 -7.17
CA TYR A 141 3.61 -16.81 -5.73
C TYR A 141 2.34 -16.04 -5.35
N VAL A 142 1.70 -15.32 -6.28
CA VAL A 142 0.39 -14.68 -6.05
C VAL A 142 -0.68 -15.55 -6.70
N PRO A 143 -1.54 -16.23 -5.92
CA PRO A 143 -2.49 -17.19 -6.50
C PRO A 143 -3.58 -16.49 -7.33
N ILE A 144 -4.04 -17.15 -8.38
CA ILE A 144 -5.08 -16.63 -9.28
C ILE A 144 -6.43 -16.45 -8.57
N ASP A 145 -6.74 -17.35 -7.63
CA ASP A 145 -7.99 -17.39 -6.87
C ASP A 145 -8.02 -16.43 -5.68
N ASN A 146 -6.93 -15.68 -5.43
CA ASN A 146 -6.75 -14.79 -4.27
C ASN A 146 -6.89 -15.48 -2.90
N SER A 147 -6.72 -16.80 -2.83
CA SER A 147 -6.86 -17.55 -1.57
C SER A 147 -5.81 -17.17 -0.51
N ASP A 148 -4.72 -16.51 -0.90
CA ASP A 148 -3.71 -15.94 0.01
C ASP A 148 -4.30 -14.86 0.95
N LEU A 149 -5.46 -14.30 0.61
CA LEU A 149 -6.16 -13.33 1.44
C LEU A 149 -6.79 -13.95 2.68
N ILE A 150 -7.23 -15.21 2.62
CA ILE A 150 -7.98 -15.86 3.71
C ILE A 150 -7.24 -15.79 5.06
N PRO A 151 -5.98 -16.25 5.19
CA PRO A 151 -5.27 -16.17 6.47
C PRO A 151 -5.07 -14.74 6.96
N LYS A 152 -4.89 -13.77 6.04
CA LYS A 152 -4.75 -12.34 6.40
C LYS A 152 -6.06 -11.78 6.94
N VAL A 153 -7.16 -12.04 6.25
CA VAL A 153 -8.50 -11.57 6.62
C VAL A 153 -8.96 -12.25 7.91
N LEU A 154 -8.64 -13.52 8.15
CA LEU A 154 -8.93 -14.19 9.42
C LEU A 154 -8.25 -13.47 10.60
N ARG A 155 -6.98 -13.11 10.46
CA ARG A 155 -6.26 -12.33 11.47
C ARG A 155 -6.89 -10.96 11.68
N TRP A 156 -7.30 -10.27 10.62
CA TRP A 156 -7.96 -8.97 10.74
C TRP A 156 -9.34 -9.09 11.39
N TYR A 157 -10.12 -10.11 11.02
CA TYR A 157 -11.44 -10.39 11.58
C TYR A 157 -11.36 -10.63 13.09
N LYS A 158 -10.38 -11.41 13.56
CA LYS A 158 -10.10 -11.60 14.99
C LYS A 158 -9.75 -10.29 15.72
N ASN A 159 -9.31 -9.26 14.99
CA ASN A 159 -9.02 -7.92 15.51
C ASN A 159 -10.13 -6.89 15.24
N GLY A 160 -11.35 -7.33 14.90
CA GLY A 160 -12.53 -6.47 14.74
C GLY A 160 -12.77 -5.95 13.31
N PHE A 161 -12.08 -6.48 12.30
CA PHE A 161 -12.38 -6.15 10.90
C PHE A 161 -13.79 -6.60 10.49
N ASN A 162 -14.53 -5.74 9.80
CA ASN A 162 -15.85 -6.06 9.27
C ASN A 162 -15.73 -7.00 8.05
N ILE A 163 -16.05 -8.27 8.26
CA ILE A 163 -15.93 -9.31 7.23
C ILE A 163 -16.77 -9.05 5.97
N ASN A 164 -17.86 -8.29 6.06
CA ASN A 164 -18.67 -7.94 4.89
C ASN A 164 -17.87 -7.16 3.84
N ASN A 165 -16.86 -6.39 4.24
CA ASN A 165 -15.97 -5.70 3.30
C ASN A 165 -15.21 -6.71 2.42
N PHE A 166 -14.79 -7.84 2.99
CA PHE A 166 -14.13 -8.91 2.24
C PHE A 166 -15.13 -9.62 1.32
N TYR A 167 -16.29 -10.04 1.83
CA TYR A 167 -17.30 -10.73 1.02
C TYR A 167 -17.87 -9.89 -0.12
N ASN A 168 -17.94 -8.58 0.03
CA ASN A 168 -18.38 -7.68 -1.05
C ASN A 168 -17.36 -7.64 -2.21
N ILE A 169 -16.07 -7.83 -1.92
CA ILE A 169 -15.02 -7.81 -2.94
C ILE A 169 -14.75 -9.22 -3.49
N TYR A 170 -14.80 -10.23 -2.62
CA TYR A 170 -14.49 -11.63 -2.90
C TYR A 170 -15.62 -12.58 -2.45
N PRO A 171 -16.83 -12.47 -3.03
CA PRO A 171 -17.93 -13.39 -2.70
C PRO A 171 -17.55 -14.85 -2.98
N GLU A 172 -16.68 -15.10 -3.97
CA GLU A 172 -16.16 -16.41 -4.33
C GLU A 172 -15.30 -17.08 -3.22
N LEU A 173 -14.83 -16.32 -2.23
CA LEU A 173 -14.01 -16.84 -1.13
C LEU A 173 -14.79 -17.06 0.18
N LYS A 174 -16.10 -16.80 0.18
CA LYS A 174 -16.92 -16.84 1.40
C LYS A 174 -16.93 -18.22 2.06
N ASP A 175 -17.24 -19.27 1.32
CA ASP A 175 -17.38 -20.61 1.87
C ASP A 175 -16.03 -21.12 2.41
N LYS A 176 -14.96 -20.94 1.62
CA LYS A 176 -13.59 -21.28 2.03
C LYS A 176 -13.13 -20.50 3.27
N PHE A 177 -13.55 -19.25 3.42
CA PHE A 177 -13.25 -18.47 4.62
C PHE A 177 -13.97 -19.04 5.86
N ILE A 178 -15.23 -19.44 5.73
CA ILE A 178 -16.02 -20.03 6.83
C ILE A 178 -15.38 -21.34 7.28
N GLU A 179 -15.02 -22.22 6.34
CA GLU A 179 -14.33 -23.48 6.64
C GLU A 179 -13.04 -23.27 7.42
N GLU A 180 -12.22 -22.29 7.02
CA GLU A 180 -10.96 -21.98 7.72
C GLU A 180 -11.19 -21.30 9.08
N LEU A 181 -12.28 -20.55 9.25
CA LEU A 181 -12.66 -19.96 10.53
C LEU A 181 -13.09 -21.04 11.54
N GLU A 182 -13.86 -22.05 11.10
CA GLU A 182 -14.28 -23.18 11.93
C GLU A 182 -13.07 -23.97 12.42
N LYS A 183 -12.16 -24.37 11.51
CA LYS A 183 -10.90 -25.05 11.86
C LYS A 183 -10.05 -24.25 12.85
N ALA A 184 -10.04 -22.92 12.72
CA ALA A 184 -9.26 -22.05 13.60
C ALA A 184 -9.89 -21.82 14.98
N ASN A 185 -11.12 -22.28 15.22
CA ASN A 185 -11.81 -22.23 16.51
C ASN A 185 -11.87 -23.59 17.22
N GLU A 186 -11.63 -24.69 16.48
CA GLU A 186 -11.50 -26.05 17.04
C GLU A 186 -10.14 -26.31 17.70
N ASN A 187 -9.16 -25.44 17.46
CA ASN A 187 -7.81 -25.45 18.03
C ASN A 187 -7.62 -24.38 19.11
#